data_AF-A0A670HWR2-F1
#
_entry.id   AF-A0A670HWR2-F1
#
_cell.length_a   1.000
_cell.length_b   1.000
_cell.length_c   1.000
_cell.angle_alpha   90.00
_cell.angle_beta   90.00
_cell.angle_gamma   90.00
#
_symmetry.space_group_name_H-M   'P 1'
#
loop_
_entity.id
_entity.type
_entity.pdbx_description
1 polymer ?
#
loop_
_entity_poly.entity_id
_entity_poly.type
_entity_poly.pdbx_seq_one_letter_code
_entity_poly.pdbx_strand_id
1 'polypeptide(L)'
;LSFSSVSDHDAYRAGLRPVNQWKAYGLKNYPGFIFIPDPFLPGCQRHWVKQCLKTYTQKPNVCNLDMHMSSSETTDLWGKSQHQLRNKSSSKRASKTLLEKLRWVTLGYHYNWNTKKYSANHYTPFPSDLAFLSEQVAKACGFPRFQAEAGILNYYHFDSSLGIHVDESELDYSQPLLSFCFGQSSIFLLGGLKRDEAPVAMFMHSGDMMIMSGFSRLLYHAVPRILPNLEGKPLPSCLELPLPADLPEDSVMEPCSQEDWQVCAKYLQASRVNMTVRQVLAEGQSFPTEARTGRDLDASSVGSYHEEHSEIKKHKSDSGS
;
A
#
# COMPACT_ATOMS: atom_id res chain seq x y z
N LEU A 1 14.65 -19.86 4.56
CA LEU A 1 14.57 -18.88 5.68
C LEU A 1 15.82 -18.98 6.51
N SER A 2 16.28 -17.87 7.06
CA SER A 2 17.39 -17.81 8.01
C SER A 2 16.83 -17.81 9.43
N PHE A 3 16.69 -19.00 10.02
CA PHE A 3 15.96 -19.16 11.30
C PHE A 3 16.61 -18.48 12.50
N SER A 4 17.93 -18.27 12.48
CA SER A 4 18.67 -17.62 13.56
C SER A 4 18.90 -16.12 13.35
N SER A 5 18.46 -15.56 12.22
CA SER A 5 18.74 -14.16 11.92
C SER A 5 17.83 -13.18 12.65
N VAL A 6 16.62 -13.60 13.03
CA VAL A 6 15.67 -12.77 13.79
C VAL A 6 15.47 -13.42 15.15
N SER A 7 15.61 -12.63 16.23
CA SER A 7 15.34 -13.13 17.58
C SER A 7 13.84 -13.32 17.79
N ASP A 8 13.42 -14.28 18.62
CA ASP A 8 12.01 -14.44 18.98
C ASP A 8 11.42 -13.14 19.57
N HIS A 9 12.24 -12.41 20.34
CA HIS A 9 11.90 -11.11 20.88
C HIS A 9 11.57 -10.08 19.79
N ASP A 10 12.44 -9.93 18.77
CA ASP A 10 12.20 -8.99 17.67
C ASP A 10 11.02 -9.41 16.79
N ALA A 11 10.81 -10.72 16.61
CA ALA A 11 9.60 -11.22 15.95
C ALA A 11 8.35 -10.82 16.73
N TYR A 12 8.32 -11.01 18.04
CA TYR A 12 7.19 -10.62 18.90
C TYR A 12 6.95 -9.12 18.93
N ARG A 13 8.01 -8.30 18.96
CA ARG A 13 7.89 -6.83 18.86
C ARG A 13 7.21 -6.37 17.58
N ALA A 14 7.40 -7.09 16.47
CA ALA A 14 6.72 -6.85 15.20
C ALA A 14 5.35 -7.54 15.09
N GLY A 15 4.91 -8.25 16.13
CA GLY A 15 3.68 -9.05 16.14
C GLY A 15 3.71 -10.28 15.24
N LEU A 16 4.90 -10.85 15.03
CA LEU A 16 5.13 -12.06 14.26
C LEU A 16 5.37 -13.26 15.19
N ARG A 17 5.02 -14.46 14.72
CA ARG A 17 5.45 -15.71 15.36
C ARG A 17 6.98 -15.84 15.23
N PRO A 18 7.64 -16.62 16.09
CA PRO A 18 9.03 -17.02 15.89
C PRO A 18 9.28 -17.57 14.48
N VAL A 19 10.42 -17.23 13.85
CA VAL A 19 10.71 -17.59 12.45
C VAL A 19 10.75 -19.11 12.24
N ASN A 20 11.11 -19.88 13.27
CA ASN A 20 11.08 -21.35 13.23
C ASN A 20 9.67 -21.95 13.09
N GLN A 21 8.61 -21.15 13.32
CA GLN A 21 7.20 -21.55 13.11
C GLN A 21 6.68 -21.13 11.74
N TRP A 22 7.43 -20.35 10.97
CA TRP A 22 7.00 -19.89 9.66
C TRP A 22 7.06 -21.02 8.65
N LYS A 23 6.08 -21.05 7.76
CA LYS A 23 6.14 -21.85 6.54
C LYS A 23 6.44 -20.89 5.39
N ALA A 24 7.50 -21.16 4.64
CA ALA A 24 7.85 -20.38 3.45
C ALA A 24 7.95 -21.30 2.24
N TYR A 25 7.41 -20.85 1.12
CA TYR A 25 7.33 -21.59 -0.12
C TYR A 25 7.93 -20.78 -1.25
N GLY A 26 8.58 -21.46 -2.19
CA GLY A 26 8.93 -20.90 -3.50
C GLY A 26 8.11 -21.58 -4.59
N LEU A 27 8.17 -21.04 -5.80
CA LEU A 27 7.60 -21.68 -6.98
C LEU A 27 8.72 -22.21 -7.87
N LYS A 28 8.57 -23.43 -8.37
CA LYS A 28 9.51 -24.01 -9.34
C LYS A 28 9.55 -23.09 -10.57
N ASN A 29 10.76 -22.74 -11.03
CA ASN A 29 11.03 -21.81 -12.13
C ASN A 29 10.84 -20.31 -11.82
N TYR A 30 10.56 -19.94 -10.56
CA TYR A 30 10.49 -18.54 -10.13
C TYR A 30 11.52 -18.28 -9.01
N PRO A 31 12.83 -18.40 -9.30
CA PRO A 31 13.86 -18.19 -8.29
C PRO A 31 13.78 -16.77 -7.70
N GLY A 32 13.96 -16.68 -6.38
CA GLY A 32 13.86 -15.42 -5.63
C GLY A 32 12.43 -15.03 -5.22
N PHE A 33 11.41 -15.76 -5.67
CA PHE A 33 10.04 -15.62 -5.16
C PHE A 33 9.86 -16.42 -3.87
N ILE A 34 9.36 -15.77 -2.82
CA ILE A 34 9.05 -16.39 -1.54
C ILE A 34 7.62 -16.00 -1.14
N PHE A 35 6.84 -16.98 -0.72
CA PHE A 35 5.50 -16.83 -0.18
C PHE A 35 5.45 -17.35 1.26
N ILE A 36 4.94 -16.54 2.19
CA ILE A 36 4.84 -16.87 3.61
C ILE A 36 3.37 -16.70 4.01
N PRO A 37 2.63 -17.80 4.27
CA PRO A 37 1.26 -17.70 4.74
C PRO A 37 1.21 -17.17 6.17
N ASP A 38 0.32 -16.22 6.43
CA ASP A 38 0.06 -15.55 7.72
C ASP A 38 1.02 -15.91 8.88
N PRO A 39 2.20 -15.27 8.97
CA PRO A 39 3.14 -15.50 10.06
C PRO A 39 2.84 -14.65 11.30
N PHE A 40 1.74 -13.87 11.31
CA PHE A 40 1.43 -12.98 12.43
C PHE A 40 0.97 -13.75 13.67
N LEU A 41 1.28 -13.19 14.84
CA LEU A 41 0.62 -13.60 16.07
C LEU A 41 -0.91 -13.32 15.97
N PRO A 42 -1.74 -14.13 16.64
CA PRO A 42 -3.18 -13.90 16.67
C PRO A 42 -3.53 -12.47 17.07
N GLY A 43 -4.38 -11.79 16.29
CA GLY A 43 -4.82 -10.42 16.55
C GLY A 43 -3.84 -9.30 16.14
N CYS A 44 -2.57 -9.60 15.91
CA CYS A 44 -1.55 -8.62 15.53
C CYS A 44 -1.79 -7.95 14.18
N GLN A 45 -2.49 -8.61 13.24
CA GLN A 45 -2.89 -7.99 11.97
C GLN A 45 -3.75 -6.72 12.16
N ARG A 46 -4.50 -6.60 13.27
CA ARG A 46 -5.37 -5.43 13.54
C ARG A 46 -4.57 -4.13 13.67
N HIS A 47 -3.39 -4.20 14.26
CA HIS A 47 -2.50 -3.05 14.39
C HIS A 47 -2.13 -2.53 12.99
N TRP A 48 -1.61 -3.39 12.12
CA TRP A 48 -1.19 -3.01 10.77
C TRP A 48 -2.35 -2.48 9.92
N VAL A 49 -3.53 -3.08 10.04
CA VAL A 49 -4.76 -2.56 9.41
C VAL A 49 -5.11 -1.16 9.93
N LYS A 50 -5.08 -0.95 11.26
CA LYS A 50 -5.30 0.38 11.86
C LYS A 50 -4.30 1.38 11.32
N GLN A 51 -3.01 1.05 11.32
CA GLN A 51 -1.98 1.95 10.81
C GLN A 51 -2.24 2.33 9.36
N CYS A 52 -2.57 1.37 8.49
CA CYS A 52 -2.89 1.64 7.09
C CYS A 52 -4.12 2.52 6.89
N LEU A 53 -5.17 2.37 7.69
CA LEU A 53 -6.42 3.10 7.48
C LEU A 53 -6.50 4.44 8.23
N LYS A 54 -5.79 4.55 9.36
CA LYS A 54 -5.90 5.69 10.29
C LYS A 54 -4.65 6.56 10.29
N THR A 55 -3.47 5.96 10.35
CA THR A 55 -2.21 6.64 10.64
C THR A 55 -1.49 7.03 9.35
N TYR A 56 -1.22 6.05 8.49
CA TYR A 56 -0.44 6.24 7.27
C TYR A 56 -1.16 7.06 6.21
N THR A 57 -2.49 7.14 6.28
CA THR A 57 -3.30 8.01 5.41
C THR A 57 -3.17 9.50 5.74
N GLN A 58 -2.62 9.84 6.90
CA GLN A 58 -2.54 11.22 7.36
C GLN A 58 -1.38 11.96 6.73
N LYS A 59 -1.46 13.29 6.73
CA LYS A 59 -0.35 14.15 6.35
C LYS A 59 0.82 13.97 7.33
N PRO A 60 2.08 14.00 6.84
CA PRO A 60 2.50 14.52 5.53
C PRO A 60 2.47 13.52 4.36
N ASN A 61 2.01 12.28 4.55
CA ASN A 61 2.01 11.29 3.47
C ASN A 61 1.07 11.69 2.31
N VAL A 62 1.41 11.18 1.13
CA VAL A 62 0.73 11.51 -0.13
C VAL A 62 -0.22 10.37 -0.51
N CYS A 63 -1.41 10.73 -0.97
CA CYS A 63 -2.42 9.78 -1.41
C CYS A 63 -3.11 10.22 -2.69
N ASN A 64 -3.88 9.32 -3.30
CA ASN A 64 -4.58 9.61 -4.56
C ASN A 64 -5.59 10.76 -4.47
N LEU A 65 -6.10 11.07 -3.28
CA LEU A 65 -7.08 12.14 -3.09
C LEU A 65 -6.45 13.53 -3.28
N ASP A 66 -5.15 13.67 -3.02
CA ASP A 66 -4.44 14.95 -3.11
C ASP A 66 -4.31 15.47 -4.54
N MET A 67 -4.50 14.60 -5.54
CA MET A 67 -4.46 14.97 -6.95
C MET A 67 -5.67 15.81 -7.37
N HIS A 68 -6.77 15.73 -6.63
CA HIS A 68 -8.07 16.28 -7.05
C HIS A 68 -8.82 17.00 -5.92
N MET A 69 -8.25 17.04 -4.72
CA MET A 69 -8.86 17.65 -3.53
C MET A 69 -7.88 18.61 -2.89
N SER A 70 -8.41 19.65 -2.23
CA SER A 70 -7.58 20.60 -1.50
C SER A 70 -6.99 19.97 -0.23
N SER A 71 -5.86 20.51 0.25
CA SER A 71 -5.19 19.99 1.46
C SER A 71 -6.10 19.96 2.68
N SER A 72 -6.99 20.95 2.85
CA SER A 72 -7.93 21.01 3.98
C SER A 72 -8.99 19.91 3.92
N GLU A 73 -9.33 19.44 2.71
CA GLU A 73 -10.24 18.32 2.52
C GLU A 73 -9.58 16.98 2.89
N THR A 74 -8.26 16.85 2.74
CA THR A 74 -7.52 15.59 2.97
C THR A 74 -6.73 15.52 4.29
N THR A 75 -6.73 16.56 5.13
CA THR A 75 -5.95 16.58 6.40
C THR A 75 -6.35 15.53 7.44
N ASP A 76 -7.63 15.13 7.50
CA ASP A 76 -8.13 14.14 8.47
C ASP A 76 -9.10 13.16 7.81
N LEU A 77 -8.55 12.25 7.00
CA LEU A 77 -9.35 11.25 6.27
C LEU A 77 -10.11 10.32 7.23
N TRP A 78 -9.48 9.96 8.33
CA TRP A 78 -10.05 9.08 9.35
C TRP A 78 -11.23 9.72 10.07
N GLY A 79 -11.05 10.87 10.70
CA GLY A 79 -12.09 11.54 11.48
C GLY A 79 -13.30 11.94 10.63
N LYS A 80 -13.07 12.31 9.36
CA LYS A 80 -14.14 12.59 8.39
C LYS A 80 -14.91 11.35 7.91
N SER A 81 -14.33 10.15 8.05
CA SER A 81 -14.92 8.90 7.54
C SER A 81 -15.51 8.00 8.63
N GLN A 82 -14.96 8.02 9.84
CA GLN A 82 -15.24 7.04 10.90
C GLN A 82 -16.73 6.93 11.26
N HIS A 83 -17.42 8.06 11.45
CA HIS A 83 -18.82 8.07 11.87
C HIS A 83 -19.74 7.49 10.78
N GLN A 84 -19.54 7.91 9.53
CA GLN A 84 -20.33 7.42 8.41
C GLN A 84 -20.05 5.94 8.15
N LEU A 85 -18.80 5.48 8.20
CA LEU A 85 -18.45 4.07 8.03
C LEU A 85 -19.10 3.20 9.11
N ARG A 86 -18.95 3.57 10.38
CA ARG A 86 -19.50 2.79 11.51
C ARG A 86 -21.02 2.63 11.41
N ASN A 87 -21.71 3.68 10.97
CA ASN A 87 -23.18 3.72 10.89
C ASN A 87 -23.72 3.33 9.50
N LYS A 88 -22.86 2.95 8.55
CA LYS A 88 -23.28 2.66 7.17
C LYS A 88 -24.13 1.38 7.14
N SER A 89 -25.43 1.54 6.89
CA SER A 89 -26.30 0.42 6.56
C SER A 89 -25.91 -0.16 5.20
N SER A 90 -26.25 -1.44 4.96
CA SER A 90 -25.97 -2.14 3.69
C SER A 90 -26.72 -1.57 2.46
N SER A 91 -27.35 -0.40 2.60
CA SER A 91 -28.11 0.27 1.54
C SER A 91 -27.19 0.83 0.46
N LYS A 92 -27.44 0.44 -0.80
CA LYS A 92 -26.66 0.80 -2.00
C LYS A 92 -26.65 2.32 -2.34
N ARG A 93 -27.34 3.17 -1.59
CA ARG A 93 -27.52 4.61 -1.91
C ARG A 93 -26.62 5.58 -1.13
N ALA A 94 -25.86 5.13 -0.14
CA ALA A 94 -24.98 6.03 0.60
C ALA A 94 -23.72 6.39 -0.20
N SER A 95 -23.35 7.68 -0.22
CA SER A 95 -22.12 8.16 -0.83
C SER A 95 -20.88 7.48 -0.24
N LYS A 96 -19.81 7.36 -1.03
CA LYS A 96 -18.51 6.84 -0.56
C LYS A 96 -17.84 7.85 0.37
N THR A 97 -17.36 7.41 1.53
CA THR A 97 -16.50 8.19 2.42
C THR A 97 -15.13 8.46 1.80
N LEU A 98 -14.31 9.30 2.42
CA LEU A 98 -12.95 9.54 1.94
C LEU A 98 -12.09 8.27 1.99
N LEU A 99 -12.19 7.49 3.06
CA LEU A 99 -11.51 6.19 3.14
C LEU A 99 -11.99 5.21 2.05
N GLU A 100 -13.27 5.20 1.68
CA GLU A 100 -13.78 4.36 0.57
C GLU A 100 -13.32 4.86 -0.82
N LYS A 101 -12.94 6.13 -0.94
CA LYS A 101 -12.35 6.73 -2.16
C LYS A 101 -10.84 6.57 -2.23
N LEU A 102 -10.18 6.20 -1.13
CA LEU A 102 -8.75 5.95 -1.09
C LEU A 102 -8.38 4.76 -2.01
N ARG A 103 -7.28 4.91 -2.74
CA ARG A 103 -6.76 3.91 -3.69
C ARG A 103 -5.30 3.62 -3.47
N TRP A 104 -4.50 4.64 -3.18
CA TRP A 104 -3.12 4.46 -2.79
C TRP A 104 -2.65 5.52 -1.80
N VAL A 105 -1.62 5.17 -1.02
CA VAL A 105 -0.80 6.05 -0.19
C VAL A 105 0.67 5.72 -0.47
N THR A 106 1.54 6.72 -0.53
CA THR A 106 3.00 6.53 -0.60
C THR A 106 3.69 6.98 0.68
N LEU A 107 4.74 6.26 1.07
CA LEU A 107 5.53 6.47 2.30
C LEU A 107 7.01 6.55 1.94
N GLY A 108 7.82 7.29 2.70
CA GLY A 108 9.26 7.39 2.44
C GLY A 108 9.52 8.25 1.20
N TYR A 109 10.39 7.78 0.30
CA TYR A 109 10.50 8.38 -1.03
C TYR A 109 9.21 8.17 -1.81
N HIS A 110 8.55 9.26 -2.18
CA HIS A 110 7.25 9.19 -2.84
C HIS A 110 7.41 8.87 -4.33
N TYR A 111 6.74 7.79 -4.75
CA TYR A 111 6.67 7.41 -6.15
C TYR A 111 5.90 8.47 -6.96
N ASN A 112 6.51 8.99 -8.02
CA ASN A 112 5.84 9.91 -8.93
C ASN A 112 5.18 9.14 -10.07
N TRP A 113 3.85 9.09 -10.07
CA TRP A 113 3.07 8.37 -11.09
C TRP A 113 3.24 8.89 -12.53
N ASN A 114 3.65 10.15 -12.70
CA ASN A 114 3.87 10.75 -14.02
C ASN A 114 5.26 10.40 -14.57
N THR A 115 6.30 10.59 -13.76
CA THR A 115 7.69 10.36 -14.20
C THR A 115 8.16 8.92 -14.01
N LYS A 116 7.41 8.12 -13.24
CA LYS A 116 7.72 6.74 -12.84
C LYS A 116 9.08 6.59 -12.13
N LYS A 117 9.45 7.60 -11.34
CA LYS A 117 10.74 7.68 -10.64
C LYS A 117 10.56 8.14 -9.19
N TYR A 118 11.53 7.77 -8.36
CA TYR A 118 11.74 8.34 -7.03
C TYR A 118 12.70 9.54 -7.11
N SER A 119 12.65 10.43 -6.12
CA SER A 119 13.59 11.54 -5.99
C SER A 119 13.81 11.93 -4.53
N ALA A 120 14.96 12.54 -4.25
CA ALA A 120 15.26 13.07 -2.92
C ALA A 120 14.34 14.25 -2.52
N ASN A 121 13.77 14.96 -3.50
CA ASN A 121 12.99 16.18 -3.27
C ASN A 121 11.56 15.90 -2.79
N HIS A 122 11.10 14.65 -2.85
CA HIS A 122 9.75 14.27 -2.44
C HIS A 122 9.81 13.09 -1.48
N TYR A 123 9.99 13.41 -0.20
CA TYR A 123 10.23 12.44 0.87
C TYR A 123 9.46 12.83 2.13
N THR A 124 8.85 11.84 2.79
CA THR A 124 8.44 11.90 4.20
C THR A 124 9.18 10.83 4.99
N PRO A 125 9.45 11.04 6.29
CA PRO A 125 10.03 9.99 7.12
C PRO A 125 9.23 8.68 7.02
N PHE A 126 9.92 7.59 6.64
CA PHE A 126 9.29 6.28 6.55
C PHE A 126 8.84 5.83 7.95
N PRO A 127 7.62 5.27 8.13
CA PRO A 127 7.14 4.85 9.45
C PRO A 127 8.04 3.78 10.08
N SER A 128 8.55 4.06 11.27
CA SER A 128 9.55 3.22 11.94
C SER A 128 9.02 1.84 12.35
N ASP A 129 7.73 1.74 12.66
CA ASP A 129 7.04 0.49 12.94
C ASP A 129 7.03 -0.42 11.69
N LEU A 130 6.62 0.12 10.53
CA LEU A 130 6.62 -0.61 9.26
C LEU A 130 8.05 -0.92 8.78
N ALA A 131 9.01 -0.03 9.03
CA ALA A 131 10.41 -0.28 8.73
C ALA A 131 10.92 -1.49 9.51
N PHE A 132 10.69 -1.49 10.83
CA PHE A 132 11.07 -2.59 11.71
C PHE A 132 10.46 -3.93 11.28
N LEU A 133 9.15 -3.97 10.98
CA LEU A 133 8.48 -5.15 10.43
C LEU A 133 9.16 -5.64 9.15
N SER A 134 9.40 -4.73 8.22
CA SER A 134 9.95 -5.04 6.90
C SER A 134 11.37 -5.56 7.00
N GLU A 135 12.20 -4.97 7.85
CA GLU A 135 13.56 -5.40 8.14
C GLU A 135 13.58 -6.79 8.77
N GLN A 136 12.70 -7.12 9.73
CA GLN A 136 12.65 -8.46 10.32
C GLN A 136 12.27 -9.52 9.26
N VAL A 137 11.29 -9.23 8.41
CA VAL A 137 10.86 -10.15 7.35
C VAL A 137 11.95 -10.31 6.28
N ALA A 138 12.59 -9.22 5.86
CA ALA A 138 13.70 -9.25 4.92
C ALA A 138 14.88 -10.06 5.49
N LYS A 139 15.26 -9.83 6.75
CA LYS A 139 16.32 -10.54 7.46
C LYS A 139 16.03 -12.05 7.54
N ALA A 140 14.81 -12.43 7.92
CA ALA A 140 14.36 -13.83 7.92
C ALA A 140 14.40 -14.49 6.52
N CYS A 141 14.24 -13.69 5.46
CA CYS A 141 14.34 -14.12 4.06
C CYS A 141 15.77 -14.11 3.49
N GLY A 142 16.78 -13.74 4.27
CA GLY A 142 18.18 -13.72 3.85
C GLY A 142 18.71 -12.37 3.37
N PHE A 143 17.99 -11.27 3.66
CA PHE A 143 18.36 -9.90 3.28
C PHE A 143 18.59 -9.02 4.53
N PRO A 144 19.67 -9.26 5.30
CA PRO A 144 19.90 -8.60 6.59
C PRO A 144 20.27 -7.11 6.49
N ARG A 145 20.58 -6.62 5.28
CA ARG A 145 20.93 -5.21 5.02
C ARG A 145 19.82 -4.41 4.33
N PHE A 146 18.62 -4.99 4.23
CA PHE A 146 17.47 -4.33 3.64
C PHE A 146 17.11 -3.07 4.45
N GLN A 147 16.80 -1.98 3.75
CA GLN A 147 16.32 -0.74 4.35
C GLN A 147 14.95 -0.36 3.75
N ALA A 148 13.98 -0.09 4.61
CA ALA A 148 12.66 0.34 4.20
C ALA A 148 12.66 1.83 3.84
N GLU A 149 12.78 2.15 2.55
CA GLU A 149 12.97 3.53 2.09
C GLU A 149 11.75 4.10 1.34
N ALA A 150 10.97 3.23 0.69
CA ALA A 150 9.74 3.62 0.04
C ALA A 150 8.64 2.58 0.25
N GLY A 151 7.41 3.09 0.37
CA GLY A 151 6.22 2.28 0.62
C GLY A 151 5.09 2.69 -0.31
N ILE A 152 4.33 1.71 -0.80
CA ILE A 152 3.07 1.95 -1.51
C ILE A 152 2.00 1.09 -0.84
N LEU A 153 1.02 1.75 -0.22
CA LEU A 153 -0.17 1.10 0.30
C LEU A 153 -1.26 1.16 -0.77
N ASN A 154 -1.81 0.03 -1.18
CA ASN A 154 -2.91 -0.05 -2.13
C ASN A 154 -4.19 -0.50 -1.43
N TYR A 155 -5.30 0.16 -1.75
CA TYR A 155 -6.62 -0.07 -1.16
C TYR A 155 -7.59 -0.55 -2.24
N TYR A 156 -7.96 -1.82 -2.17
CA TYR A 156 -8.79 -2.48 -3.17
C TYR A 156 -10.18 -2.77 -2.62
N HIS A 157 -11.19 -2.46 -3.42
CA HIS A 157 -12.57 -2.91 -3.22
C HIS A 157 -12.86 -4.11 -4.15
N PHE A 158 -14.02 -4.75 -4.03
CA PHE A 158 -14.36 -5.92 -4.88
C PHE A 158 -14.34 -5.65 -6.40
N ASP A 159 -14.58 -4.41 -6.81
CA ASP A 159 -14.53 -3.95 -8.20
C ASP A 159 -13.13 -3.49 -8.65
N SER A 160 -12.14 -3.56 -7.76
CA SER A 160 -10.79 -3.11 -8.04
C SER A 160 -9.95 -4.24 -8.64
N SER A 161 -9.02 -3.86 -9.51
CA SER A 161 -8.01 -4.74 -10.09
C SER A 161 -6.71 -3.98 -10.28
N LEU A 162 -5.57 -4.69 -10.22
CA LEU A 162 -4.27 -4.16 -10.62
C LEU A 162 -3.86 -4.83 -11.93
N GLY A 163 -3.62 -4.02 -12.96
CA GLY A 163 -3.22 -4.49 -14.28
C GLY A 163 -1.83 -5.13 -14.30
N ILE A 164 -1.50 -5.77 -15.41
CA ILE A 164 -0.19 -6.41 -15.63
C ILE A 164 0.90 -5.34 -15.68
N HIS A 165 1.88 -5.42 -14.78
CA HIS A 165 2.99 -4.47 -14.68
C HIS A 165 4.24 -5.13 -14.07
N VAL A 166 5.35 -4.39 -14.06
CA VAL A 166 6.62 -4.71 -13.38
C VAL A 166 6.98 -3.52 -12.49
N ASP A 167 7.54 -3.78 -11.31
CA ASP A 167 8.11 -2.75 -10.43
C ASP A 167 9.60 -2.56 -10.78
N GLU A 168 9.90 -1.52 -11.56
CA GLU A 168 11.25 -1.23 -12.13
C GLU A 168 11.70 0.22 -11.90
N SER A 169 11.23 0.85 -10.81
CA SER A 169 11.45 2.29 -10.57
C SER A 169 12.54 2.58 -9.54
N GLU A 170 12.97 1.56 -8.80
CA GLU A 170 14.08 1.60 -7.86
C GLU A 170 15.43 1.66 -8.59
N LEU A 171 16.45 2.22 -7.95
CA LEU A 171 17.81 2.26 -8.53
C LEU A 171 18.60 0.97 -8.22
N ASP A 172 18.23 0.26 -7.15
CA ASP A 172 18.83 -1.02 -6.76
C ASP A 172 17.79 -2.16 -6.80
N TYR A 173 17.99 -3.12 -7.71
CA TYR A 173 17.15 -4.32 -7.80
C TYR A 173 17.71 -5.52 -7.03
N SER A 174 18.87 -5.38 -6.38
CA SER A 174 19.47 -6.46 -5.59
C SER A 174 18.69 -6.74 -4.29
N GLN A 175 17.93 -5.74 -3.82
CA GLN A 175 17.12 -5.81 -2.61
C GLN A 175 15.71 -6.33 -2.91
N PRO A 176 15.10 -7.04 -1.94
CA PRO A 176 13.75 -7.58 -2.11
C PRO A 176 12.69 -6.47 -2.17
N LEU A 177 11.60 -6.77 -2.86
CA LEU A 177 10.31 -6.12 -2.65
C LEU A 177 9.47 -7.00 -1.74
N LEU A 178 8.96 -6.40 -0.67
CA LEU A 178 8.09 -7.06 0.30
C LEU A 178 6.66 -6.59 0.09
N SER A 179 5.71 -7.52 0.08
CA SER A 179 4.29 -7.24 -0.05
C SER A 179 3.52 -7.93 1.08
N PHE A 180 2.75 -7.16 1.84
CA PHE A 180 1.95 -7.61 2.99
C PHE A 180 0.47 -7.42 2.69
N CYS A 181 -0.37 -8.40 3.03
CA CYS A 181 -1.75 -8.44 2.59
C CYS A 181 -2.72 -8.53 3.77
N PHE A 182 -3.77 -7.71 3.80
CA PHE A 182 -4.77 -7.74 4.88
C PHE A 182 -6.19 -7.60 4.35
N GLY A 183 -7.15 -8.27 5.02
CA GLY A 183 -8.56 -8.22 4.68
C GLY A 183 -8.98 -9.28 3.66
N GLN A 184 -9.82 -8.89 2.70
CA GLN A 184 -10.37 -9.83 1.72
C GLN A 184 -9.27 -10.51 0.88
N SER A 185 -9.52 -11.75 0.48
CA SER A 185 -8.58 -12.53 -0.33
C SER A 185 -8.49 -11.96 -1.75
N SER A 186 -7.36 -12.19 -2.44
CA SER A 186 -7.24 -11.88 -3.86
C SER A 186 -6.64 -13.04 -4.65
N ILE A 187 -6.83 -13.01 -5.96
CA ILE A 187 -6.02 -13.78 -6.89
C ILE A 187 -4.83 -12.90 -7.28
N PHE A 188 -3.62 -13.43 -7.16
CA PHE A 188 -2.39 -12.84 -7.66
C PHE A 188 -1.89 -13.66 -8.84
N LEU A 189 -1.42 -12.99 -9.89
CA LEU A 189 -0.83 -13.61 -11.07
C LEU A 189 0.65 -13.26 -11.13
N LEU A 190 1.51 -14.28 -11.16
CA LEU A 190 2.96 -14.16 -11.36
C LEU A 190 3.34 -14.69 -12.75
N GLY A 191 3.66 -13.76 -13.65
CA GLY A 191 4.05 -14.01 -15.03
C GLY A 191 5.55 -14.20 -15.23
N GLY A 192 5.98 -14.09 -16.48
CA GLY A 192 7.38 -14.20 -16.89
C GLY A 192 8.09 -12.84 -17.00
N LEU A 193 9.26 -12.86 -17.64
CA LEU A 193 9.99 -11.65 -18.03
C LEU A 193 9.32 -10.95 -19.22
N LYS A 194 8.53 -11.70 -20.01
CA LYS A 194 7.69 -11.14 -21.06
C LYS A 194 6.23 -11.18 -20.66
N ARG A 195 5.48 -10.19 -21.14
CA ARG A 195 4.07 -9.98 -20.82
C ARG A 195 3.13 -11.08 -21.35
N ASP A 196 3.56 -11.79 -22.40
CA ASP A 196 2.82 -12.85 -23.07
C ASP A 196 3.05 -14.25 -22.46
N GLU A 197 4.00 -14.38 -21.52
CA GLU A 197 4.21 -15.63 -20.78
C GLU A 197 3.04 -15.91 -19.83
N ALA A 198 2.51 -17.13 -19.87
CA ALA A 198 1.36 -17.52 -19.07
C ALA A 198 1.67 -17.45 -17.55
N PRO A 199 0.88 -16.73 -16.75
CA PRO A 199 1.17 -16.56 -15.34
C PRO A 199 0.71 -17.76 -14.50
N VAL A 200 1.35 -17.94 -13.35
CA VAL A 200 0.86 -18.80 -12.27
C VAL A 200 -0.09 -17.99 -11.39
N ALA A 201 -1.29 -18.53 -11.15
CA ALA A 201 -2.26 -17.94 -10.24
C ALA A 201 -2.10 -18.50 -8.82
N MET A 202 -2.20 -17.63 -7.82
CA MET A 202 -2.19 -18.01 -6.41
C MET A 202 -3.15 -17.14 -5.59
N PHE A 203 -3.61 -17.69 -4.47
CA PHE A 203 -4.37 -16.91 -3.49
C PHE A 203 -3.44 -16.08 -2.63
N MET A 204 -3.91 -14.88 -2.28
CA MET A 204 -3.33 -14.06 -1.22
C MET A 204 -4.41 -13.83 -0.16
N HIS A 205 -4.27 -14.45 0.99
CA HIS A 205 -5.16 -14.30 2.14
C HIS A 205 -4.69 -13.16 3.07
N SER A 206 -5.46 -12.90 4.14
CA SER A 206 -5.09 -11.91 5.14
C SER A 206 -3.96 -12.44 6.02
N GLY A 207 -2.89 -11.66 6.13
CA GLY A 207 -1.64 -12.00 6.81
C GLY A 207 -0.54 -12.51 5.87
N ASP A 208 -0.90 -12.94 4.66
CA ASP A 208 0.09 -13.50 3.73
C ASP A 208 1.11 -12.44 3.31
N MET A 209 2.35 -12.90 3.15
CA MET A 209 3.46 -12.09 2.69
C MET A 209 4.06 -12.68 1.43
N MET A 210 4.45 -11.79 0.52
CA MET A 210 5.17 -12.13 -0.71
C MET A 210 6.47 -11.33 -0.75
N ILE A 211 7.56 -12.01 -1.07
CA ILE A 211 8.88 -11.41 -1.23
C ILE A 211 9.36 -11.73 -2.65
N MET A 212 9.64 -10.69 -3.41
CA MET A 212 10.17 -10.79 -4.77
C MET A 212 11.60 -10.26 -4.77
N SER A 213 12.55 -11.12 -5.06
CA SER A 213 13.98 -10.80 -5.08
C SER A 213 14.67 -11.42 -6.31
N GLY A 214 15.86 -10.93 -6.65
CA GLY A 214 16.65 -11.45 -7.76
C GLY A 214 15.85 -11.56 -9.05
N PHE A 215 15.80 -12.76 -9.64
CA PHE A 215 15.06 -13.01 -10.89
C PHE A 215 13.58 -12.64 -10.80
N SER A 216 12.91 -13.00 -9.69
CA SER A 216 11.48 -12.72 -9.53
C SER A 216 11.14 -11.22 -9.46
N ARG A 217 12.12 -10.36 -9.15
CA ARG A 217 11.92 -8.92 -8.90
C ARG A 217 11.37 -8.17 -10.11
N LEU A 218 11.69 -8.65 -11.32
CA LEU A 218 11.36 -8.01 -12.59
C LEU A 218 10.32 -8.82 -13.39
N LEU A 219 9.57 -9.71 -12.73
CA LEU A 219 8.51 -10.46 -13.39
C LEU A 219 7.22 -9.65 -13.47
N TYR A 220 6.54 -9.82 -14.60
CA TYR A 220 5.21 -9.26 -14.79
C TYR A 220 4.24 -9.87 -13.77
N HIS A 221 3.42 -9.03 -13.15
CA HIS A 221 2.43 -9.50 -12.19
C HIS A 221 1.17 -8.63 -12.18
N ALA A 222 0.09 -9.20 -11.63
CA ALA A 222 -1.23 -8.56 -11.60
C ALA A 222 -2.07 -9.05 -10.41
N VAL A 223 -3.07 -8.25 -10.05
CA VAL A 223 -4.13 -8.62 -9.09
C VAL A 223 -5.47 -8.51 -9.83
N PRO A 224 -5.90 -9.54 -10.57
CA PRO A 224 -7.10 -9.45 -11.40
C PRO A 224 -8.41 -9.38 -10.59
N ARG A 225 -8.43 -9.89 -9.35
CA ARG A 225 -9.68 -10.01 -8.59
C ARG A 225 -9.48 -10.00 -7.08
N ILE A 226 -10.32 -9.22 -6.40
CA ILE A 226 -10.58 -9.34 -4.97
C ILE A 226 -11.81 -10.23 -4.78
N LEU A 227 -11.71 -11.17 -3.87
CA LEU A 227 -12.74 -12.18 -3.60
C LEU A 227 -13.39 -11.89 -2.25
N PRO A 228 -14.71 -12.10 -2.12
CA PRO A 228 -15.32 -12.14 -0.80
C PRO A 228 -14.68 -13.25 0.04
N ASN A 229 -14.78 -13.13 1.35
CA ASN A 229 -14.16 -14.05 2.27
C ASN A 229 -14.59 -15.48 1.98
N LEU A 230 -13.60 -16.34 1.74
CA LEU A 230 -13.80 -17.73 1.32
C LEU A 230 -14.33 -18.60 2.47
N GLU A 231 -14.27 -18.11 3.71
CA GLU A 231 -14.84 -18.77 4.90
C GLU A 231 -16.36 -18.51 5.07
N GLY A 232 -16.97 -17.69 4.21
CA GLY A 232 -18.39 -17.34 4.30
C GLY A 232 -18.75 -16.35 5.42
N LYS A 233 -17.76 -15.85 6.17
CA LYS A 233 -17.93 -14.80 7.19
C LYS A 233 -17.66 -13.40 6.62
N PRO A 234 -18.12 -12.30 7.24
CA PRO A 234 -17.80 -10.95 6.76
C PRO A 234 -16.30 -10.62 6.76
N LEU A 235 -15.54 -11.20 7.69
CA LEU A 235 -14.09 -11.02 7.82
C LEU A 235 -13.39 -12.38 7.95
N PRO A 236 -12.15 -12.52 7.45
CA PRO A 236 -11.30 -13.68 7.72
C PRO A 236 -11.13 -13.96 9.22
N SER A 237 -11.11 -15.23 9.61
CA SER A 237 -11.04 -15.62 11.03
C SER A 237 -9.76 -15.13 11.73
N CYS A 238 -8.64 -14.96 11.00
CA CYS A 238 -7.39 -14.42 11.55
C CYS A 238 -7.51 -12.95 12.04
N LEU A 239 -8.58 -12.23 11.65
CA LEU A 239 -8.86 -10.86 12.10
C LEU A 239 -9.85 -10.79 13.27
N GLU A 240 -10.41 -11.91 13.73
CA GLU A 240 -11.46 -11.94 14.79
C GLU A 240 -10.93 -11.72 16.20
N LEU A 241 -9.66 -12.05 16.45
CA LEU A 241 -9.05 -11.92 17.77
C LEU A 241 -8.50 -10.50 17.99
N PRO A 242 -8.68 -9.92 19.20
CA PRO A 242 -8.04 -8.65 19.56
C PRO A 242 -6.53 -8.81 19.70
N LEU A 243 -5.82 -7.69 19.74
CA LEU A 243 -4.39 -7.66 20.03
C LEU A 243 -4.12 -8.33 21.39
N PRO A 244 -3.06 -9.16 21.51
CA PRO A 244 -2.67 -9.73 22.80
C PRO A 244 -2.36 -8.64 23.84
N ALA A 245 -2.68 -8.91 25.11
CA ALA A 245 -2.43 -7.97 26.21
C ALA A 245 -0.99 -8.01 26.72
N ASP A 246 -0.24 -9.06 26.38
CA ASP A 246 1.07 -9.45 26.89
C ASP A 246 2.20 -9.21 25.86
N LEU A 247 2.05 -8.20 25.00
CA LEU A 247 3.12 -7.80 24.09
C LEU A 247 4.32 -7.22 24.87
N PRO A 248 5.56 -7.38 24.36
CA PRO A 248 6.74 -6.76 24.96
C PRO A 248 6.57 -5.25 25.15
N GLU A 249 7.14 -4.68 26.22
CA GLU A 249 7.03 -3.23 26.50
C GLU A 249 7.63 -2.37 25.37
N ASP A 250 8.64 -2.88 24.66
CA ASP A 250 9.31 -2.22 23.53
C ASP A 250 8.75 -2.65 22.15
N SER A 251 7.56 -3.24 22.15
CA SER A 251 6.81 -3.60 20.94
C SER A 251 6.49 -2.38 20.08
N VAL A 252 6.59 -2.52 18.75
CA VAL A 252 6.10 -1.48 17.82
C VAL A 252 4.58 -1.53 17.66
N MET A 253 3.95 -2.60 18.14
CA MET A 253 2.51 -2.81 18.06
C MET A 253 1.79 -1.99 19.13
N GLU A 254 0.91 -1.12 18.68
CA GLU A 254 0.00 -0.36 19.53
C GLU A 254 -1.38 -1.03 19.66
N PRO A 255 -2.02 -0.91 20.84
CA PRO A 255 -3.42 -1.30 21.02
C PRO A 255 -4.34 -0.65 19.97
N CYS A 256 -5.37 -1.39 19.58
CA CYS A 256 -6.45 -0.89 18.74
C CYS A 256 -7.71 -0.75 19.61
N SER A 257 -8.21 0.48 19.75
CA SER A 257 -9.46 0.70 20.49
C SER A 257 -10.61 -0.03 19.80
N GLN A 258 -11.63 -0.42 20.57
CA GLN A 258 -12.80 -1.11 20.00
C GLN A 258 -13.51 -0.24 18.96
N GLU A 259 -13.53 1.09 19.15
CA GLU A 259 -14.11 2.03 18.20
C GLU A 259 -13.32 2.10 16.90
N ASP A 260 -11.98 2.17 16.98
CA ASP A 260 -11.12 2.14 15.80
C ASP A 260 -11.27 0.83 15.04
N TRP A 261 -11.32 -0.29 15.77
CA TRP A 261 -11.48 -1.60 15.16
C TRP A 261 -12.83 -1.74 14.47
N GLN A 262 -13.93 -1.21 15.01
CA GLN A 262 -15.24 -1.26 14.35
C GLN A 262 -15.19 -0.60 12.97
N VAL A 263 -14.49 0.52 12.82
CA VAL A 263 -14.31 1.20 11.54
C VAL A 263 -13.45 0.36 10.59
N CYS A 264 -12.32 -0.15 11.08
CA CYS A 264 -11.42 -1.02 10.30
C CYS A 264 -12.14 -2.29 9.81
N ALA A 265 -12.81 -2.98 10.72
CA ALA A 265 -13.60 -4.18 10.47
C ALA A 265 -14.67 -3.89 9.41
N LYS A 266 -15.42 -2.80 9.55
CA LYS A 266 -16.46 -2.43 8.59
C LYS A 266 -15.89 -2.14 7.20
N TYR A 267 -14.74 -1.48 7.13
CA TYR A 267 -14.03 -1.23 5.87
C TYR A 267 -13.58 -2.54 5.21
N LEU A 268 -12.94 -3.43 5.96
CA LEU A 268 -12.41 -4.70 5.46
C LEU A 268 -13.46 -5.74 5.06
N GLN A 269 -14.74 -5.57 5.43
CA GLN A 269 -15.82 -6.45 4.95
C GLN A 269 -15.96 -6.45 3.43
N ALA A 270 -15.52 -5.38 2.75
CA ALA A 270 -15.62 -5.24 1.30
C ALA A 270 -14.30 -4.83 0.64
N SER A 271 -13.18 -4.94 1.35
CA SER A 271 -11.90 -4.42 0.86
C SER A 271 -10.70 -5.23 1.33
N ARG A 272 -9.59 -4.98 0.63
CA ARG A 272 -8.27 -5.52 0.89
C ARG A 272 -7.29 -4.36 0.93
N VAL A 273 -6.34 -4.43 1.86
CA VAL A 273 -5.20 -3.52 1.93
C VAL A 273 -3.92 -4.29 1.60
N ASN A 274 -3.06 -3.70 0.78
CA ASN A 274 -1.75 -4.25 0.45
C ASN A 274 -0.67 -3.22 0.79
N MET A 275 0.35 -3.60 1.55
CA MET A 275 1.53 -2.77 1.78
C MET A 275 2.68 -3.32 0.96
N THR A 276 3.28 -2.50 0.09
CA THR A 276 4.49 -2.87 -0.64
C THR A 276 5.65 -2.01 -0.15
N VAL A 277 6.74 -2.62 0.31
CA VAL A 277 7.92 -1.95 0.85
C VAL A 277 9.15 -2.33 0.02
N ARG A 278 10.00 -1.35 -0.26
CA ARG A 278 11.16 -1.45 -1.14
C ARG A 278 12.31 -0.57 -0.63
N GLN A 279 13.53 -1.00 -0.94
CA GLN A 279 14.71 -0.16 -0.88
C GLN A 279 14.88 0.50 -2.26
N VAL A 280 15.17 1.79 -2.29
CA VAL A 280 15.27 2.59 -3.52
C VAL A 280 16.72 2.79 -3.93
N LEU A 281 17.61 3.04 -2.96
CA LEU A 281 19.02 3.34 -3.15
C LEU A 281 19.89 2.16 -2.73
N ALA A 282 20.96 1.89 -3.48
CA ALA A 282 22.02 0.99 -3.01
C ALA A 282 22.77 1.61 -1.82
N GLU A 283 23.44 0.78 -1.03
CA GLU A 283 24.26 1.24 0.10
C GLU A 283 25.32 2.25 -0.38
N GLY A 284 25.30 3.46 0.20
CA GLY A 284 26.19 4.56 -0.18
C GLY A 284 25.83 5.30 -1.47
N GLN A 285 24.74 4.91 -2.16
CA GLN A 285 24.22 5.62 -3.33
C GLN A 285 23.38 6.83 -2.91
N SER A 286 23.44 7.89 -3.71
CA SER A 286 22.54 9.03 -3.63
C SER A 286 21.76 9.20 -4.94
N PHE A 287 20.64 9.91 -4.89
CA PHE A 287 19.93 10.29 -6.11
C PHE A 287 20.84 11.15 -7.00
N PRO A 288 20.85 10.91 -8.33
CA PRO A 288 21.61 11.76 -9.25
C PRO A 288 21.19 13.22 -9.11
N THR A 289 22.16 14.13 -9.00
CA THR A 289 21.90 15.56 -9.04
C THR A 289 21.39 15.91 -10.44
N GLU A 290 20.15 16.40 -10.56
CA GLU A 290 19.68 16.92 -11.84
C GLU A 290 20.57 18.12 -12.21
N ALA A 291 21.32 17.98 -13.31
CA ALA A 291 22.03 19.11 -13.88
C ALA A 291 20.98 20.14 -14.30
N ARG A 292 20.94 21.29 -13.63
CA ARG A 292 20.12 22.44 -14.04
C ARG A 292 20.56 22.84 -15.45
N THR A 293 19.93 22.29 -16.49
CA THR A 293 20.00 22.89 -17.82
C THR A 293 19.28 24.22 -17.72
N GLY A 294 19.99 25.33 -17.95
CA GLY A 294 19.54 26.71 -17.70
C GLY A 294 18.36 27.19 -18.56
N ARG A 295 17.22 26.50 -18.50
CA ARG A 295 15.97 26.87 -19.16
C ARG A 295 14.76 26.98 -18.22
N ASP A 296 14.98 26.95 -16.90
CA ASP A 296 13.93 27.18 -15.88
C ASP A 296 14.22 28.44 -15.02
N LEU A 297 14.78 29.48 -15.64
CA LEU A 297 14.83 30.84 -15.08
C LEU A 297 13.91 31.74 -15.90
N ASP A 298 12.61 31.46 -15.87
CA ASP A 298 11.53 32.45 -16.07
C ASP A 298 10.16 31.78 -15.92
N ALA A 299 9.80 31.44 -14.68
CA ALA A 299 8.42 31.14 -14.32
C ALA A 299 8.17 31.48 -12.84
N SER A 300 8.54 32.69 -12.45
CA SER A 300 8.08 33.31 -11.21
C SER A 300 7.65 34.75 -11.47
N SER A 301 6.53 34.91 -12.20
CA SER A 301 5.66 36.07 -11.99
C SER A 301 4.21 35.62 -12.13
N VAL A 302 3.49 35.74 -11.02
CA VAL A 302 2.04 35.54 -10.93
C VAL A 302 1.37 36.77 -11.51
N GLY A 303 0.37 36.59 -12.38
CA GLY A 303 -0.44 37.69 -12.89
C GLY A 303 -1.63 37.24 -13.74
N SER A 304 -2.76 36.99 -13.06
CA SER A 304 -4.15 37.24 -13.50
C SER A 304 -4.61 36.80 -14.90
N TYR A 305 -5.47 35.78 -14.97
CA TYR A 305 -6.44 35.62 -16.06
C TYR A 305 -7.86 35.52 -15.47
N HIS A 306 -8.57 36.64 -15.51
CA HIS A 306 -10.04 36.72 -15.50
C HIS A 306 -10.50 36.95 -16.95
N GLU A 307 -11.55 36.23 -17.36
CA GLU A 307 -12.61 36.54 -18.35
C GLU A 307 -12.20 37.21 -19.69
N GLU A 308 -12.67 36.82 -20.87
CA GLU A 308 -14.06 36.62 -21.27
C GLU A 308 -14.01 36.22 -22.77
N HIS A 309 -14.81 35.26 -23.23
CA HIS A 309 -15.34 35.28 -24.60
C HIS A 309 -16.68 34.57 -24.61
N SER A 310 -17.72 35.36 -24.32
CA SER A 310 -19.08 35.08 -24.75
C SER A 310 -19.25 35.67 -26.16
N GLU A 311 -19.46 34.83 -27.17
CA GLU A 311 -20.00 35.29 -28.45
C GLU A 311 -21.48 34.93 -28.56
N ILE A 312 -22.25 36.00 -28.62
CA ILE A 312 -23.70 36.07 -28.72
C ILE A 312 -24.12 35.71 -30.15
N LYS A 313 -24.90 34.64 -30.30
CA LYS A 313 -25.75 34.41 -31.48
C LYS A 313 -26.88 35.44 -31.50
N LYS A 314 -26.86 36.36 -32.46
CA LYS A 314 -28.00 37.23 -32.78
C LYS A 314 -29.03 36.45 -33.60
N HIS A 315 -30.22 36.29 -33.03
CA HIS A 315 -31.45 36.02 -33.76
C HIS A 315 -31.95 37.33 -34.39
N LYS A 316 -32.36 37.27 -35.66
CA LYS A 316 -33.24 38.28 -36.28
C LYS A 316 -34.50 37.54 -36.72
N SER A 317 -35.63 38.01 -36.20
CA SER A 317 -36.99 37.53 -36.45
C SER A 317 -37.55 38.01 -37.78
N ASP A 318 -38.58 37.28 -38.23
CA ASP A 318 -39.35 37.39 -39.48
C ASP A 318 -39.88 38.77 -39.91
N SER A 319 -39.95 38.90 -41.23
CA SER A 319 -40.99 39.57 -42.03
C SER A 319 -40.95 38.82 -43.38
N GLY A 320 -41.96 38.11 -43.88
CA GLY A 320 -43.36 38.46 -44.05
C GLY A 320 -43.70 38.23 -45.53
N SER A 321 -44.76 37.44 -45.78
CA SER A 321 -45.35 37.03 -47.08
C SER A 321 -44.71 35.84 -47.79
#